data_AF-A0A529FAS3-F1
#
_entry.id   AF-A0A529FAS3-F1
#
_cell.length_a   1.000
_cell.length_b   1.000
_cell.length_c   1.000
_cell.angle_alpha   90.00
_cell.angle_beta   90.00
_cell.angle_gamma   90.00
#
_symmetry.space_group_name_H-M   'P 1'
#
loop_
_entity.id
_entity.type
_entity.pdbx_description
1 polymer ?
#
loop_
_entity_poly.entity_id
_entity_poly.type
_entity_poly.pdbx_seq_one_letter_code
_entity_poly.pdbx_strand_id
1 'polypeptide(L)' 'SSIVAIAEGSADVAAIDCESWALAKRFEPAAREVKVVGWTKRRKGLPFITARATPPETVAALREAIADSAQ' A
#
# COMPACT_ATOMS: atom_id res chain seq x y z
N SER A 1 -9.22 -3.17 11.20
CA SER A 1 -8.65 -3.33 9.84
C SER A 1 -9.07 -4.68 9.28
N SER A 2 -8.92 -4.98 7.99
CA SER A 2 -9.22 -6.32 7.46
C SER A 2 -8.39 -7.43 8.14
N ILE A 3 -7.20 -7.08 8.66
CA ILE A 3 -6.35 -7.99 9.44
C ILE A 3 -6.99 -8.30 10.80
N VAL A 4 -7.43 -7.27 11.53
CA VAL A 4 -8.13 -7.43 12.82
C VAL A 4 -9.40 -8.25 12.66
N ALA A 5 -10.17 -8.04 11.59
CA ALA A 5 -11.38 -8.82 11.34
C ALA A 5 -11.10 -10.33 11.26
N ILE A 6 -9.97 -10.73 10.66
CA ILE A 6 -9.55 -12.13 10.61
C ILE A 6 -9.05 -12.60 11.98
N ALA A 7 -8.24 -11.81 12.67
CA ALA A 7 -7.73 -12.16 14.00
C ALA A 7 -8.86 -12.37 15.03
N GLU A 8 -9.92 -11.57 14.95
CA GLU A 8 -11.11 -11.67 15.81
C GLU A 8 -12.12 -12.75 15.34
N GLY A 9 -11.87 -13.41 14.21
CA GLY A 9 -12.76 -14.43 13.66
C GLY A 9 -14.05 -13.90 13.03
N SER A 10 -14.14 -12.60 12.75
CA SER A 10 -15.28 -11.98 12.06
C SER A 10 -15.19 -12.05 10.52
N ALA A 11 -14.03 -12.45 9.99
CA ALA A 11 -13.81 -12.75 8.58
C ALA A 11 -12.83 -13.92 8.41
N ASP A 12 -13.03 -14.77 7.38
CA ASP A 12 -12.15 -15.91 7.14
C ASP A 12 -10.89 -15.54 6.34
N VAL A 13 -11.03 -14.62 5.36
CA VAL A 13 -9.98 -14.26 4.40
C VAL A 13 -10.10 -12.79 4.00
N ALA A 14 -8.97 -12.12 3.74
CA ALA A 14 -8.91 -10.80 3.13
C ALA A 14 -7.77 -10.70 2.10
N ALA A 15 -7.97 -9.86 1.08
CA ALA A 15 -6.93 -9.48 0.14
C ALA A 15 -6.24 -8.19 0.63
N ILE A 16 -4.90 -8.23 0.72
CA ILE A 16 -4.07 -7.12 1.20
C ILE A 16 -2.91 -6.95 0.23
N ASP A 17 -2.62 -5.72 -0.19
CA ASP A 17 -1.45 -5.46 -1.04
C ASP A 17 -0.13 -5.60 -0.27
N CYS A 18 0.98 -5.78 -1.00
CA CYS A 18 2.27 -6.08 -0.40
C CYS A 18 2.83 -4.94 0.47
N GLU A 19 2.54 -3.68 0.14
CA GLU A 19 3.01 -2.53 0.90
C GLU A 19 2.21 -2.41 2.20
N SER A 20 0.88 -2.49 2.11
CA SER A 20 0.02 -2.53 3.29
C SER A 20 0.37 -3.70 4.22
N TRP A 21 0.68 -4.88 3.68
CA TRP A 21 1.12 -6.02 4.48
C TRP A 21 2.49 -5.79 5.15
N ALA A 22 3.45 -5.17 4.45
CA ALA A 22 4.74 -4.82 5.02
C ALA A 22 4.60 -3.84 6.19
N LEU A 23 3.76 -2.81 6.04
CA LEU A 23 3.43 -1.85 7.10
C LEU A 23 2.71 -2.53 8.26
N ALA A 24 1.73 -3.39 7.98
CA ALA A 24 0.99 -4.11 9.00
C ALA A 24 1.91 -4.97 9.88
N LYS A 25 2.86 -5.72 9.30
CA LYS A 25 3.84 -6.49 10.10
C LYS A 25 4.65 -5.63 11.07
N ARG A 26 4.85 -4.35 10.75
CA ARG A 26 5.62 -3.42 11.58
C ARG A 26 4.77 -2.73 12.65
N PHE A 27 3.51 -2.43 12.34
CA PHE A 27 2.69 -1.50 13.14
C PHE A 27 1.34 -2.04 13.61
N GLU A 28 0.86 -3.18 13.08
CA GLU A 28 -0.41 -3.81 13.44
C GLU A 28 -0.14 -5.10 14.24
N PRO A 29 -0.34 -5.12 15.56
CA PRO A 29 -0.12 -6.31 16.38
C PRO A 29 -0.88 -7.54 15.91
N ALA A 30 -2.13 -7.37 15.44
CA ALA A 30 -2.98 -8.47 14.94
C ALA A 30 -2.37 -9.18 13.71
N ALA A 31 -1.41 -8.55 13.02
CA ALA A 31 -0.69 -9.18 11.91
C ALA A 31 0.11 -10.43 12.35
N ARG A 32 0.38 -10.60 13.66
CA ARG A 32 1.03 -11.79 14.22
C ARG A 32 0.08 -12.99 14.37
N GLU A 33 -1.22 -12.75 14.34
CA GLU A 33 -2.27 -13.75 14.58
C GLU A 33 -2.82 -14.34 13.28
N VAL A 34 -2.43 -13.75 12.14
CA VAL A 34 -2.87 -14.18 10.81
C VAL A 34 -1.69 -14.72 10.00
N LYS A 35 -1.98 -15.50 8.96
CA LYS A 35 -0.98 -16.04 8.03
C LYS A 35 -1.32 -15.74 6.58
N VAL A 36 -0.29 -15.56 5.76
CA VAL A 36 -0.45 -15.43 4.30
C VAL A 36 -0.73 -16.82 3.70
N VAL A 37 -1.84 -16.94 2.98
CA VAL A 37 -2.26 -18.20 2.32
C VAL A 37 -1.96 -18.24 0.82
N GLY A 38 -1.55 -17.11 0.22
CA GLY A 38 -1.21 -17.04 -1.20
C GLY A 38 -0.83 -15.63 -1.65
N TRP A 39 -0.30 -15.52 -2.87
CA TRP A 39 0.08 -14.25 -3.50
C TRP A 39 -0.49 -14.17 -4.92
N THR A 40 -0.91 -12.97 -5.33
CA THR A 40 -1.24 -12.68 -6.72
C THR A 40 0.02 -12.43 -7.55
N LYS A 41 -0.11 -12.36 -8.89
CA LYS A 41 1.02 -11.99 -9.77
C LYS A 41 1.50 -10.57 -9.46
N ARG A 42 2.82 -10.33 -9.55
CA ARG A 42 3.43 -9.01 -9.38
C ARG A 42 2.83 -7.99 -10.36
N ARG A 43 2.65 -6.76 -9.89
CA ARG A 43 2.15 -5.61 -10.65
C ARG A 43 3.09 -4.42 -10.44
N LYS A 44 2.97 -3.39 -11.29
CA LYS A 44 3.65 -2.12 -11.05
C LYS A 44 3.17 -1.54 -9.72
N GLY A 45 4.07 -0.85 -9.01
CA GLY A 45 3.77 -0.18 -7.75
C GLY A 45 2.74 0.93 -7.90
N LEU A 46 2.34 1.50 -6.76
CA LEU A 46 1.38 2.60 -6.72
C LEU A 46 1.92 3.82 -7.49
N PRO A 47 1.11 4.44 -8.36
CA PRO A 47 1.52 5.68 -9.02
C PRO A 47 1.52 6.84 -8.02
N PHE A 48 2.40 7.81 -8.22
CA PHE A 48 2.23 9.12 -7.61
C PHE A 48 1.04 9.84 -8.26
N ILE A 49 0.11 10.30 -7.44
CA ILE A 49 -1.10 11.00 -7.87
C ILE A 49 -1.16 12.38 -7.21
N THR A 50 -1.72 13.35 -7.92
CA THR A 50 -2.00 14.69 -7.42
C THR A 50 -3.43 15.09 -7.79
N ALA A 51 -3.95 16.14 -7.17
CA ALA A 51 -5.30 16.62 -7.44
C ALA A 51 -5.49 16.98 -8.92
N ARG A 52 -6.70 16.77 -9.44
CA ARG A 52 -7.03 17.12 -10.84
C ARG A 52 -6.81 18.62 -11.14
N ALA A 53 -6.99 19.48 -10.14
CA ALA A 53 -6.83 20.92 -10.27
C ALA A 53 -5.39 21.41 -10.00
N THR A 54 -4.42 20.51 -9.79
CA THR A 54 -3.03 20.90 -9.56
C THR A 54 -2.50 21.66 -10.79
N PRO A 55 -1.95 22.87 -10.63
CA PRO A 55 -1.46 23.68 -11.75
C PRO A 55 -0.38 22.95 -12.57
N PRO A 56 -0.34 23.10 -13.90
CA PRO A 56 0.64 22.43 -14.76
C PRO A 56 2.10 22.67 -14.34
N GLU A 57 2.42 23.87 -13.89
CA GLU A 57 3.75 24.24 -13.39
C GLU A 57 4.13 23.46 -12.13
N THR A 58 3.18 23.22 -11.24
CA THR A 58 3.41 22.39 -10.05
C THR A 58 3.57 20.92 -10.43
N VAL A 59 2.79 20.42 -11.39
CA VAL A 59 2.93 19.03 -11.89
C VAL A 59 4.32 18.83 -12.52
N ALA A 60 4.83 19.80 -13.26
CA ALA A 60 6.16 19.74 -13.85
C ALA A 60 7.25 19.65 -12.76
N ALA A 61 7.21 20.55 -11.77
CA ALA A 61 8.16 20.55 -10.66
C ALA A 61 8.10 19.24 -9.84
N LEU A 62 6.91 18.69 -9.58
CA LEU A 62 6.76 17.39 -8.90
C LEU A 62 7.40 16.25 -9.70
N ARG A 63 7.26 16.24 -11.03
CA ARG A 63 7.86 15.20 -11.88
C ARG A 63 9.39 15.28 -11.88
N GLU A 64 9.94 16.47 -11.96
CA GLU A 64 11.40 16.71 -11.88
C GLU A 64 11.95 16.22 -10.54
N ALA A 65 11.35 16.64 -9.42
CA ALA A 65 11.78 16.21 -8.09
C ALA A 65 11.71 14.68 -7.88
N ILE A 66 10.69 14.02 -8.44
CA ILE A 66 10.56 12.55 -8.38
C ILE A 66 11.63 11.87 -9.26
N ALA A 67 11.93 12.43 -10.44
CA ALA A 67 12.96 11.88 -11.32
C ALA A 67 14.37 11.97 -10.69
N ASP A 68 14.67 13.07 -9.99
CA ASP A 68 15.95 13.29 -9.32
C ASP A 68 16.15 12.41 -8.09
N SER A 69 15.08 12.14 -7.34
CA SER A 69 15.12 11.27 -6.15
C SER A 69 15.18 9.77 -6.46
N ALA A 70 15.09 9.40 -7.74
CA ALA A 70 15.21 8.01 -8.19
C ALA A 70 16.64 7.60 -8.59
N GLN A 71 17.63 8.49 -8.42
CA GLN A 71 19.07 8.20 -8.51
C GLN A 71 19.61 7.63 -7.19
#